data_AF-A0A3C0JAA3-F1
#
_entry.id   AF-A0A3C0JAA3-F1
#
_cell.length_a   1.000
_cell.length_b   1.000
_cell.length_c   1.000
_cell.angle_alpha   90.00
_cell.angle_beta   90.00
_cell.angle_gamma   90.00
#
_symmetry.space_group_name_H-M   'P 1'
#
loop_
_entity.id
_entity.type
_entity.pdbx_description
1 polymer ?
#
loop_
_entity_poly.entity_id
_entity_poly.type
_entity_poly.pdbx_seq_one_letter_code
_entity_poly.pdbx_strand_id
1 'polypeptide(L)'
;MHHPSPSGTSLFSRVPPGLFGPLASPNREHYWQLLCRLFDEFFGPDAPIPPLHGLPRREIVAAIERYLLVDDPWEAEDGSPPDMALNLRAAAIYERFRNAGWLRQDRIGAREMVAMMPLVAQLLSSLVEFSENGPTFVSAKVRSIELLLRQVVEENADGGTLDEAADQARRLLASLAAMSLQVRDLMPELTRAETTAQFARQWFERYVGQFFIGDYADLHK
;
A
#
# COMPACT_ATOMS: atom_id res chain seq x y z
N MET A 1 29.49 -4.82 -31.14
CA MET A 1 28.03 -5.07 -31.11
C MET A 1 27.52 -4.57 -29.77
N HIS A 2 26.81 -3.45 -29.77
CA HIS A 2 26.22 -2.85 -28.56
C HIS A 2 24.82 -3.43 -28.41
N HIS A 3 24.57 -4.21 -27.37
CA HIS A 3 23.21 -4.65 -27.05
C HIS A 3 22.40 -3.43 -26.60
N PRO A 4 21.20 -3.18 -27.14
CA PRO A 4 20.33 -2.15 -26.59
C PRO A 4 19.86 -2.61 -25.20
N SER A 5 20.14 -1.82 -24.17
CA SER A 5 19.53 -1.98 -22.84
C SER A 5 18.00 -1.93 -23.00
N PRO A 6 17.23 -2.78 -22.30
CA PRO A 6 15.78 -2.67 -22.32
C PRO A 6 15.43 -1.28 -21.79
N SER A 7 14.87 -0.44 -22.64
CA SER A 7 14.40 0.89 -22.28
C SER A 7 13.14 0.72 -21.43
N GLY A 8 13.33 0.36 -20.16
CA GLY A 8 12.25 0.28 -19.19
C GLY A 8 11.55 1.64 -19.14
N THR A 9 10.25 1.67 -19.39
CA THR A 9 9.45 2.89 -19.29
C THR A 9 9.60 3.46 -17.87
N SER A 10 10.21 4.64 -17.73
CA SER A 10 10.44 5.26 -16.42
C SER A 10 9.12 5.50 -15.68
N LEU A 11 9.06 5.23 -14.37
CA LEU A 11 7.91 5.57 -13.53
C LEU A 11 7.51 7.05 -13.71
N PHE A 12 8.49 7.94 -13.77
CA PHE A 12 8.31 9.39 -13.92
C PHE A 12 7.79 9.81 -15.30
N SER A 13 7.71 8.88 -16.27
CA SER A 13 6.99 9.11 -17.52
C SER A 13 5.49 8.78 -17.43
N ARG A 14 5.06 8.10 -16.36
CA ARG A 14 3.68 7.67 -16.14
C ARG A 14 2.98 8.49 -15.07
N VAL A 15 3.68 8.87 -14.00
CA VAL A 15 3.10 9.63 -12.88
C VAL A 15 3.33 11.14 -13.03
N PRO A 16 2.45 11.99 -12.46
CA PRO A 16 2.69 13.43 -12.40
C PRO A 16 4.05 13.75 -11.75
N PRO A 17 4.82 14.72 -12.28
CA PRO A 17 6.20 14.98 -11.81
C PRO A 17 6.26 15.46 -10.35
N GLY A 18 5.20 16.11 -9.86
CA GLY A 18 5.11 16.60 -8.48
C GLY A 18 4.49 15.61 -7.50
N LEU A 19 4.17 14.38 -7.92
CA LEU A 19 3.33 13.46 -7.13
C LEU A 19 3.92 13.16 -5.76
N PHE A 20 5.22 12.93 -5.67
CA PHE A 20 5.90 12.64 -4.41
C PHE A 20 6.21 13.88 -3.57
N GLY A 21 5.95 15.09 -4.08
CA GLY A 21 6.24 16.35 -3.39
C GLY A 21 5.65 16.40 -1.97
N PRO A 22 4.37 16.04 -1.78
CA PRO A 22 3.80 16.00 -0.46
C PRO A 22 4.41 14.99 0.50
N LEU A 23 4.79 13.83 -0.01
CA LEU A 23 5.39 12.73 0.75
C LEU A 23 6.90 12.94 1.01
N ALA A 24 7.49 13.96 0.40
CA ALA A 24 8.89 14.34 0.57
C ALA A 24 9.07 15.60 1.44
N SER A 25 7.99 16.19 1.96
CA SER A 25 8.06 17.41 2.77
C SER A 25 8.12 17.14 4.28
N PRO A 26 8.33 18.17 5.11
CA PRO A 26 8.40 18.00 6.57
C PRO A 26 7.15 17.30 7.14
N ASN A 27 5.95 17.67 6.70
CA ASN A 27 4.70 17.04 7.16
C ASN A 27 4.33 15.75 6.39
N ARG A 28 5.28 15.04 5.79
CA ARG A 28 5.03 13.84 4.95
C ARG A 28 4.12 12.80 5.58
N GLU A 29 4.23 12.54 6.88
CA GLU A 29 3.40 11.57 7.60
C GLU A 29 1.95 12.03 7.68
N HIS A 30 1.72 13.31 7.98
CA HIS A 30 0.37 13.88 7.99
C HIS A 30 -0.25 13.91 6.59
N TYR A 31 0.54 14.23 5.55
CA TYR A 31 0.06 14.15 4.17
C TYR A 31 -0.26 12.71 3.74
N TRP A 32 0.55 11.74 4.16
CA TRP A 32 0.31 10.32 3.92
C TRP A 32 -1.01 9.86 4.56
N GLN A 33 -1.20 10.15 5.85
CA GLN A 33 -2.42 9.81 6.58
C GLN A 33 -3.67 10.44 5.94
N LEU A 34 -3.60 11.71 5.54
CA LEU A 34 -4.69 12.37 4.82
C LEU A 34 -5.00 11.71 3.48
N LEU A 35 -3.98 11.33 2.71
CA LEU A 35 -4.16 10.63 1.43
C LEU A 35 -4.83 9.27 1.65
N CYS A 36 -4.43 8.51 2.67
CA CYS A 36 -5.06 7.23 3.02
C CYS A 36 -6.53 7.43 3.40
N ARG A 37 -6.83 8.35 4.33
CA ARG A 37 -8.22 8.61 4.76
C ARG A 37 -9.11 9.11 3.61
N LEU A 38 -8.58 9.94 2.71
CA LEU A 38 -9.31 10.39 1.51
C LEU A 38 -9.52 9.25 0.52
N PHE A 39 -8.51 8.40 0.34
CA PHE A 39 -8.61 7.23 -0.52
C PHE A 39 -9.69 6.30 0.01
N ASP A 40 -9.63 5.90 1.27
CA ASP A 40 -10.60 4.98 1.88
C ASP A 40 -12.04 5.52 1.83
N GLU A 41 -12.25 6.82 2.10
CA GLU A 41 -13.59 7.41 2.11
C GLU A 41 -14.17 7.61 0.69
N PHE A 42 -13.34 7.96 -0.31
CA PHE A 42 -13.85 8.50 -1.58
C PHE A 42 -13.35 7.82 -2.86
N PHE A 43 -12.19 7.18 -2.85
CA PHE A 43 -11.50 6.77 -4.08
C PHE A 43 -11.03 5.31 -4.09
N GLY A 44 -11.09 4.63 -2.94
CA GLY A 44 -10.66 3.27 -2.73
C GLY A 44 -11.65 2.23 -3.24
N PRO A 45 -11.28 0.95 -3.21
CA PRO A 45 -12.12 -0.14 -3.71
C PRO A 45 -13.45 -0.27 -2.95
N ASP A 46 -13.43 0.06 -1.66
CA ASP A 46 -14.61 -0.02 -0.78
C ASP A 46 -15.37 1.32 -0.67
N ALA A 47 -14.87 2.37 -1.34
CA ALA A 47 -15.53 3.67 -1.34
C ALA A 47 -16.84 3.61 -2.14
N PRO A 48 -17.85 4.44 -1.79
CA PRO A 48 -19.06 4.56 -2.58
C PRO A 48 -18.72 4.91 -4.04
N ILE A 49 -19.44 4.29 -4.99
CA ILE A 49 -19.23 4.57 -6.42
C ILE A 49 -19.37 6.09 -6.65
N PRO A 50 -18.32 6.77 -7.12
CA PRO A 50 -18.37 8.20 -7.28
C PRO A 50 -19.35 8.59 -8.39
N PRO A 51 -19.98 9.78 -8.32
CA PRO A 51 -20.79 10.29 -9.42
C PRO A 51 -19.97 10.33 -10.71
N LEU A 52 -20.62 10.16 -11.87
CA LEU A 52 -19.96 10.17 -13.20
C LEU A 52 -19.01 11.36 -13.40
N HIS A 53 -19.39 12.50 -12.83
CA HIS A 53 -18.68 13.77 -12.96
C HIS A 53 -17.63 14.00 -11.86
N GLY A 54 -17.42 13.06 -10.94
CA GLY A 54 -16.58 13.21 -9.75
C GLY A 54 -17.34 13.71 -8.53
N LEU A 55 -16.60 14.06 -7.49
CA LEU A 55 -17.11 14.54 -6.20
C LEU A 55 -17.00 16.06 -6.10
N PRO A 56 -17.98 16.78 -5.52
CA PRO A 56 -17.86 18.23 -5.35
C PRO A 56 -16.60 18.62 -4.57
N ARG A 57 -15.83 19.62 -5.05
CA ARG A 57 -14.63 20.13 -4.34
C ARG A 57 -14.89 20.43 -2.87
N ARG A 58 -16.05 21.01 -2.56
CA ARG A 58 -16.43 21.38 -1.19
C ARG A 58 -16.46 20.16 -0.25
N GLU A 59 -16.80 18.99 -0.77
CA GLU A 59 -16.92 17.75 0.00
C GLU A 59 -15.54 17.22 0.40
N ILE A 60 -14.60 17.23 -0.56
CA ILE A 60 -13.21 16.84 -0.32
C ILE A 60 -12.52 17.80 0.65
N VAL A 61 -12.70 19.11 0.47
CA VAL A 61 -12.13 20.11 1.37
C VAL A 61 -12.71 19.99 2.79
N ALA A 62 -14.02 19.76 2.92
CA ALA A 62 -14.66 19.55 4.22
C ALA A 62 -14.16 18.26 4.89
N ALA A 63 -13.91 17.18 4.14
CA ALA A 63 -13.30 15.97 4.68
C ALA A 63 -11.89 16.20 5.20
N ILE A 64 -11.05 16.92 4.44
CA ILE A 64 -9.71 17.32 4.90
C ILE A 64 -9.83 18.12 6.21
N GLU A 65 -10.71 19.12 6.26
CA GLU A 65 -10.93 19.93 7.46
C GLU A 65 -11.35 19.07 8.67
N ARG A 66 -12.26 18.11 8.49
CA ARG A 66 -12.66 17.15 9.54
C ARG A 66 -11.47 16.34 10.05
N TYR A 67 -10.59 15.88 9.17
CA TYR A 67 -9.43 15.09 9.57
C TYR A 67 -8.37 15.90 10.31
N LEU A 68 -8.21 17.17 9.94
CA LEU A 68 -7.29 18.08 10.63
C LEU A 68 -7.74 18.41 12.07
N LEU A 69 -9.03 18.30 12.39
CA LEU A 69 -9.51 18.47 13.77
C LEU A 69 -8.98 17.39 14.73
N VAL A 70 -8.56 16.24 14.20
CA VAL A 70 -8.17 15.07 14.99
C VAL A 70 -6.64 14.93 15.06
N ASP A 71 -5.90 15.39 14.03
CA ASP A 71 -4.44 15.31 13.96
C ASP A 71 -3.78 16.70 13.97
N ASP A 72 -3.35 17.11 15.18
CA ASP A 72 -2.54 18.31 15.46
C ASP A 72 -1.35 17.86 16.36
N PRO A 73 -0.08 18.24 16.10
CA PRO A 73 0.34 19.43 15.36
C PRO A 73 0.94 19.23 13.95
N TRP A 74 0.72 20.24 13.09
CA TRP A 74 1.39 20.41 11.79
C TRP A 74 2.60 21.34 11.88
N GLU A 75 3.73 20.97 11.29
CA GLU A 75 4.89 21.85 11.14
C GLU A 75 4.60 22.99 10.16
N ALA A 76 5.13 24.18 10.46
CA ALA A 76 5.06 25.32 9.55
C ALA A 76 5.94 25.06 8.31
N GLU A 77 5.32 24.82 7.15
CA GLU A 77 6.01 24.76 5.86
C GLU A 77 6.13 26.16 5.23
N ASP A 78 7.24 26.40 4.53
CA ASP A 78 7.65 27.70 3.97
C ASP A 78 6.47 28.55 3.45
N GLY A 79 6.20 29.66 4.15
CA GLY A 79 5.16 30.63 3.80
C GLY A 79 3.79 30.42 4.45
N SER A 80 3.58 29.37 5.24
CA SER A 80 2.33 29.16 5.98
C SER A 80 2.37 29.87 7.35
N PRO A 81 1.48 30.84 7.63
CA PRO A 81 1.40 31.44 8.95
C PRO A 81 1.06 30.39 10.02
N PRO A 82 1.71 30.43 11.20
CA PRO A 82 1.49 29.46 12.28
C PRO A 82 0.01 29.39 12.72
N ASP A 83 -0.71 30.51 12.67
CA ASP A 83 -2.11 30.63 13.10
C ASP A 83 -3.12 30.55 11.93
N MET A 84 -2.78 29.87 10.84
CA MET A 84 -3.72 29.69 9.72
C MET A 84 -5.00 28.99 10.19
N ALA A 85 -6.15 29.64 9.98
CA ALA A 85 -7.46 29.06 10.26
C ALA A 85 -7.63 27.70 9.57
N LEU A 86 -8.26 26.74 10.25
CA LEU A 86 -8.33 25.34 9.83
C LEU A 86 -8.90 25.15 8.42
N ASN A 87 -9.96 25.89 8.10
CA ASN A 87 -10.60 25.89 6.78
C ASN A 87 -9.65 26.37 5.67
N LEU A 88 -8.80 27.37 5.97
CA LEU A 88 -7.78 27.85 5.02
C LEU A 88 -6.66 26.81 4.85
N ARG A 89 -6.27 26.13 5.93
CA ARG A 89 -5.29 25.04 5.89
C ARG A 89 -5.80 23.86 5.07
N ALA A 90 -7.05 23.44 5.28
CA ALA A 90 -7.69 22.38 4.50
C ALA A 90 -7.73 22.71 3.00
N ALA A 91 -8.08 23.96 2.66
CA ALA A 91 -8.05 24.44 1.29
C ALA A 91 -6.62 24.43 0.70
N ALA A 92 -5.62 24.86 1.46
CA ALA A 92 -4.22 24.85 1.02
C ALA A 92 -3.70 23.42 0.77
N ILE A 93 -4.02 22.48 1.65
CA ILE A 93 -3.67 21.05 1.50
C ILE A 93 -4.35 20.46 0.26
N TYR A 94 -5.63 20.78 0.05
CA TYR A 94 -6.34 20.38 -1.17
C TYR A 94 -5.61 20.89 -2.43
N GLU A 95 -5.25 22.18 -2.48
CA GLU A 95 -4.52 22.75 -3.61
C GLU A 95 -3.16 22.08 -3.80
N ARG A 96 -2.49 21.70 -2.70
CA ARG A 96 -1.23 20.97 -2.74
C ARG A 96 -1.37 19.58 -3.35
N PHE A 97 -2.39 18.81 -2.96
CA PHE A 97 -2.69 17.51 -3.57
C PHE A 97 -3.08 17.65 -5.04
N ARG A 98 -3.83 18.69 -5.40
CA ARG A 98 -4.16 19.01 -6.79
C ARG A 98 -2.92 19.32 -7.63
N ASN A 99 -2.06 20.22 -7.14
CA ASN A 99 -0.84 20.65 -7.83
C ASN A 99 0.19 19.51 -7.95
N ALA A 100 0.27 18.63 -6.94
CA ALA A 100 1.10 17.43 -6.99
C ALA A 100 0.56 16.38 -7.97
N GLY A 101 -0.73 16.42 -8.31
CA GLY A 101 -1.38 15.48 -9.22
C GLY A 101 -2.03 14.28 -8.52
N TRP A 102 -2.19 14.32 -7.20
CA TRP A 102 -3.00 13.34 -6.45
C TRP A 102 -4.48 13.46 -6.80
N LEU A 103 -4.95 14.70 -7.00
CA LEU A 103 -6.33 15.02 -7.33
C LEU A 103 -6.40 15.79 -8.66
N ARG A 104 -7.40 15.48 -9.47
CA ARG A 104 -7.79 16.28 -10.63
C ARG A 104 -9.06 17.06 -10.28
N GLN A 105 -9.10 18.32 -10.69
CA GLN A 105 -10.29 19.15 -10.60
C GLN A 105 -10.76 19.55 -12.00
N ASP A 106 -11.98 19.17 -12.34
CA ASP A 106 -12.64 19.53 -13.59
C ASP A 106 -13.84 20.45 -13.31
N ARG A 107 -14.10 21.40 -14.21
CA ARG A 107 -15.23 22.33 -14.09
C ARG A 107 -16.39 21.89 -14.97
N ILE A 108 -17.53 21.61 -14.35
CA ILE A 108 -18.75 21.18 -15.04
C ILE A 108 -19.86 22.19 -14.73
N GLY A 109 -20.14 23.04 -15.72
CA GLY A 109 -20.99 24.22 -15.53
C GLY A 109 -20.39 25.18 -14.49
N ALA A 110 -21.12 25.42 -13.40
CA ALA A 110 -20.69 26.25 -12.28
C ALA A 110 -20.08 25.47 -11.11
N ARG A 111 -19.95 24.13 -11.21
CA ARG A 111 -19.45 23.27 -10.15
C ARG A 111 -18.03 22.81 -10.44
N GLU A 112 -17.22 22.76 -9.39
CA GLU A 112 -15.90 22.16 -9.41
C GLU A 112 -16.03 20.73 -8.88
N MET A 113 -15.61 19.79 -9.70
CA MET A 113 -15.69 18.36 -9.42
C MET A 113 -14.28 17.78 -9.36
N VAL A 114 -14.10 16.84 -8.44
CA VAL A 114 -12.82 16.26 -8.07
C VAL A 114 -12.84 14.78 -8.33
N ALA A 115 -11.76 14.27 -8.90
CA ALA A 115 -11.52 12.85 -9.08
C ALA A 115 -10.06 12.53 -8.81
N MET A 116 -9.78 11.29 -8.41
CA MET A 116 -8.44 10.74 -8.43
C MET A 116 -8.20 10.06 -9.78
N MET A 117 -7.07 10.35 -10.44
CA MET A 117 -6.76 9.69 -11.71
C MET A 117 -6.57 8.18 -11.48
N PRO A 118 -7.09 7.27 -12.35
CA PRO A 118 -7.04 5.83 -12.11
C PRO A 118 -5.63 5.28 -11.89
N LEU A 119 -4.62 5.84 -12.58
CA LEU A 119 -3.23 5.46 -12.40
C LEU A 119 -2.68 5.86 -11.02
N VAL A 120 -3.09 7.02 -10.52
CA VAL A 120 -2.69 7.54 -9.21
C VAL A 120 -3.38 6.77 -8.09
N ALA A 121 -4.67 6.42 -8.26
CA ALA A 121 -5.40 5.55 -7.34
C ALA A 121 -4.76 4.16 -7.23
N GLN A 122 -4.36 3.57 -8.36
CA GLN A 122 -3.62 2.30 -8.38
C GLN A 122 -2.29 2.40 -7.64
N LEU A 123 -1.52 3.47 -7.89
CA LEU A 123 -0.26 3.68 -7.18
C LEU A 123 -0.48 3.85 -5.67
N LEU A 124 -1.48 4.64 -5.26
CA LEU A 124 -1.80 4.84 -3.85
C LEU A 124 -2.20 3.52 -3.19
N SER A 125 -3.06 2.74 -3.83
CA SER A 125 -3.44 1.40 -3.36
C SER A 125 -2.21 0.51 -3.14
N SER A 126 -1.25 0.50 -4.06
CA SER A 126 -0.01 -0.27 -3.90
C SER A 126 0.89 0.27 -2.77
N LEU A 127 0.92 1.58 -2.55
CA LEU A 127 1.65 2.18 -1.44
C LEU A 127 1.01 1.87 -0.08
N VAL A 128 -0.33 1.88 -0.01
CA VAL A 128 -1.11 1.51 1.19
C VAL A 128 -0.85 0.05 1.49
N GLU A 129 -1.02 -0.84 0.50
CA GLU A 129 -0.71 -2.26 0.64
C GLU A 129 0.74 -2.45 1.11
N PHE A 130 1.72 -1.76 0.49
CA PHE A 130 3.11 -1.81 0.92
C PHE A 130 3.32 -1.39 2.40
N SER A 131 2.62 -0.35 2.85
CA SER A 131 2.69 0.13 4.23
C SER A 131 1.99 -0.81 5.24
N GLU A 132 0.94 -1.50 4.80
CA GLU A 132 0.15 -2.45 5.60
C GLU A 132 0.74 -3.87 5.58
N ASN A 133 1.61 -4.17 4.61
CA ASN A 133 2.35 -5.43 4.44
C ASN A 133 3.40 -5.68 5.54
N GLY A 134 3.10 -5.27 6.78
CA GLY A 134 3.72 -5.81 7.98
C GLY A 134 3.26 -7.25 8.29
N PRO A 135 3.58 -7.76 9.49
CA PRO A 135 3.36 -9.15 9.94
C PRO A 135 1.94 -9.72 9.71
N THR A 136 0.92 -8.86 9.65
CA THR A 136 -0.49 -9.22 9.45
C THR A 136 -0.77 -9.79 8.06
N PHE A 137 -0.12 -9.27 7.00
CA PHE A 137 -0.27 -9.77 5.62
C PHE A 137 0.31 -11.18 5.44
N VAL A 138 1.43 -11.44 6.11
CA VAL A 138 2.06 -12.78 6.16
C VAL A 138 1.10 -13.77 6.81
N SER A 139 0.49 -13.39 7.93
CA SER A 139 -0.45 -14.24 8.67
C SER A 139 -1.70 -14.58 7.85
N ALA A 140 -2.26 -13.61 7.12
CA ALA A 140 -3.41 -13.83 6.24
C ALA A 140 -3.08 -14.75 5.05
N LYS A 141 -1.92 -14.56 4.41
CA LYS A 141 -1.46 -15.44 3.32
C LYS A 141 -1.13 -16.85 3.80
N VAL A 142 -0.50 -16.99 4.98
CA VAL A 142 -0.26 -18.30 5.61
C VAL A 142 -1.59 -19.02 5.87
N ARG A 143 -2.60 -18.31 6.40
CA ARG A 143 -3.93 -18.88 6.62
C ARG A 143 -4.64 -19.27 5.31
N SER A 144 -4.50 -18.46 4.26
CA SER A 144 -5.04 -18.79 2.92
C SER A 144 -4.41 -20.07 2.36
N ILE A 145 -3.08 -20.19 2.45
CA ILE A 145 -2.34 -21.38 2.03
C ILE A 145 -2.76 -22.60 2.87
N GLU A 146 -2.91 -22.44 4.19
CA GLU A 146 -3.38 -23.51 5.08
C GLU A 146 -4.78 -24.01 4.67
N LEU A 147 -5.71 -23.11 4.36
CA LEU A 147 -7.07 -23.47 3.94
C LEU A 147 -7.05 -24.24 2.61
N LEU A 148 -6.28 -23.79 1.62
CA LEU A 148 -6.13 -24.51 0.35
C LEU A 148 -5.52 -25.91 0.54
N LEU A 149 -4.51 -26.03 1.40
CA LEU A 149 -3.88 -27.32 1.72
C LEU A 149 -4.83 -28.26 2.47
N ARG A 150 -5.63 -27.74 3.40
CA ARG A 150 -6.68 -28.52 4.07
C ARG A 150 -7.71 -29.01 3.06
N GLN A 151 -8.11 -28.18 2.10
CA GLN A 151 -9.04 -28.55 1.05
C GLN A 151 -8.52 -29.70 0.16
N VAL A 152 -7.22 -29.68 -0.17
CA VAL A 152 -6.55 -30.77 -0.89
C VAL A 152 -6.54 -32.08 -0.08
N VAL A 153 -6.33 -31.99 1.22
CA VAL A 153 -6.22 -33.16 2.12
C VAL A 153 -7.59 -33.73 2.50
N GLU A 154 -8.57 -32.87 2.75
CA GLU A 154 -9.86 -33.23 3.35
C GLU A 154 -10.98 -33.41 2.30
N GLU A 155 -10.91 -32.72 1.15
CA GLU A 155 -12.03 -32.66 0.19
C GLU A 155 -11.74 -33.31 -1.19
N ASN A 156 -10.63 -34.04 -1.36
CA ASN A 156 -10.19 -34.57 -2.67
C ASN A 156 -10.12 -33.45 -3.75
N ALA A 157 -9.68 -32.25 -3.37
CA ALA A 157 -9.55 -31.14 -4.32
C ALA A 157 -8.56 -31.47 -5.46
N ASP A 158 -8.78 -30.86 -6.62
CA ASP A 158 -8.01 -31.17 -7.82
C ASP A 158 -6.55 -30.67 -7.76
N GLY A 159 -5.73 -31.11 -8.72
CA GLY A 159 -4.34 -30.66 -8.84
C GLY A 159 -4.19 -29.14 -9.01
N GLY A 160 -5.22 -28.44 -9.51
CA GLY A 160 -5.25 -26.99 -9.66
C GLY A 160 -5.26 -26.26 -8.30
N THR A 161 -5.94 -26.83 -7.30
CA THR A 161 -5.97 -26.28 -5.93
C THR A 161 -4.59 -26.40 -5.25
N LEU A 162 -3.87 -27.49 -5.52
CA LEU A 162 -2.49 -27.67 -5.04
C LEU A 162 -1.52 -26.73 -5.76
N ASP A 163 -1.69 -26.53 -7.08
CA ASP A 163 -0.89 -25.58 -7.86
C ASP A 163 -1.09 -24.13 -7.40
N GLU A 164 -2.34 -23.76 -7.07
CA GLU A 164 -2.67 -22.44 -6.51
C GLU A 164 -2.04 -22.25 -5.13
N ALA A 165 -2.11 -23.25 -4.24
CA ALA A 165 -1.42 -23.21 -2.94
C ALA A 165 0.09 -23.04 -3.10
N ALA A 166 0.70 -23.72 -4.09
CA ALA A 166 2.12 -23.60 -4.40
C ALA A 166 2.48 -22.23 -4.97
N ASP A 167 1.63 -21.64 -5.83
CA ASP A 167 1.85 -20.28 -6.36
C ASP A 167 1.74 -19.22 -5.26
N GLN A 168 0.72 -19.32 -4.41
CA GLN A 168 0.57 -18.42 -3.26
C GLN A 168 1.75 -18.53 -2.29
N ALA A 169 2.24 -19.74 -2.03
CA ALA A 169 3.43 -19.95 -1.21
C ALA A 169 4.69 -19.35 -1.86
N ARG A 170 4.90 -19.51 -3.18
CA ARG A 170 6.02 -18.89 -3.91
C ARG A 170 5.98 -17.36 -3.86
N ARG A 171 4.79 -16.76 -4.03
CA ARG A 171 4.61 -15.31 -3.93
C ARG A 171 4.86 -14.79 -2.51
N LEU A 172 4.39 -15.51 -1.50
CA LEU A 172 4.67 -15.19 -0.10
C LEU A 172 6.17 -15.24 0.19
N LEU A 173 6.85 -16.27 -0.30
CA LEU A 173 8.31 -16.41 -0.18
C LEU A 173 9.06 -15.24 -0.84
N ALA A 174 8.66 -14.85 -2.05
CA ALA A 174 9.26 -13.71 -2.74
C ALA A 174 9.02 -12.39 -1.99
N SER A 175 7.81 -12.19 -1.44
CA SER A 175 7.47 -11.03 -0.62
C SER A 175 8.29 -10.98 0.67
N LEU A 176 8.42 -12.10 1.38
CA LEU A 176 9.23 -12.19 2.60
C LEU A 176 10.72 -11.96 2.31
N ALA A 177 11.23 -12.56 1.24
CA ALA A 177 12.61 -12.37 0.80
C ALA A 177 12.91 -10.91 0.43
N ALA A 178 11.95 -10.20 -0.17
CA ALA A 178 12.05 -8.78 -0.48
C ALA A 178 12.00 -7.89 0.78
N MET A 179 11.29 -8.32 1.83
CA MET A 179 11.22 -7.63 3.13
C MET A 179 12.47 -7.81 3.98
N SER A 180 13.17 -8.93 3.81
CA SER A 180 14.35 -9.27 4.59
C SER A 180 15.63 -8.94 3.85
N LEU A 181 16.24 -7.80 4.16
CA LEU A 181 17.68 -7.58 3.92
C LEU A 181 18.54 -8.72 4.54
N GLN A 182 17.96 -9.51 5.47
CA GLN A 182 18.56 -10.65 6.18
C GLN A 182 18.43 -12.03 5.51
N VAL A 183 17.59 -12.25 4.48
CA VAL A 183 17.51 -13.58 3.80
C VAL A 183 18.76 -13.86 2.95
N ARG A 184 19.50 -12.83 2.57
CA ARG A 184 20.75 -12.98 1.82
C ARG A 184 21.80 -13.78 2.59
N ASP A 185 21.74 -13.78 3.92
CA ASP A 185 22.62 -14.55 4.80
C ASP A 185 22.14 -16.00 5.03
N LEU A 186 20.86 -16.29 4.80
CA LEU A 186 20.24 -17.61 5.00
C LEU A 186 20.07 -18.43 3.71
N MET A 187 20.11 -17.76 2.55
CA MET A 187 20.07 -18.39 1.22
C MET A 187 21.08 -19.53 1.07
N PRO A 188 22.37 -19.41 1.49
CA PRO A 188 23.33 -20.51 1.35
C PRO A 188 22.96 -21.80 2.10
N GLU A 189 22.13 -21.72 3.13
CA GLU A 189 21.74 -22.87 3.97
C GLU A 189 20.48 -23.57 3.44
N LEU A 190 19.56 -22.83 2.82
CA LEU A 190 18.34 -23.36 2.18
C LEU A 190 18.62 -24.06 0.83
N THR A 191 19.69 -23.69 0.12
CA THR A 191 20.07 -24.34 -1.15
C THR A 191 20.56 -25.79 -1.00
N ARG A 192 20.67 -26.31 0.24
CA ARG A 192 21.02 -27.71 0.51
C ARG A 192 19.82 -28.66 0.50
N ALA A 193 18.61 -28.17 0.30
CA ALA A 193 17.43 -29.01 0.18
C ALA A 193 17.36 -29.65 -1.22
N GLU A 194 17.41 -30.99 -1.28
CA GLU A 194 17.40 -31.74 -2.55
C GLU A 194 16.00 -31.86 -3.17
N THR A 195 14.94 -31.55 -2.40
CA THR A 195 13.55 -31.64 -2.85
C THR A 195 12.70 -30.47 -2.36
N THR A 196 11.67 -30.13 -3.14
CA THR A 196 10.69 -29.06 -2.84
C THR A 196 10.00 -29.26 -1.48
N ALA A 197 9.74 -30.50 -1.09
CA ALA A 197 9.12 -30.84 0.20
C ALA A 197 10.05 -30.58 1.39
N GLN A 198 11.34 -30.90 1.27
CA GLN A 198 12.34 -30.61 2.30
C GLN A 198 12.58 -29.12 2.47
N PHE A 199 12.59 -28.38 1.36
CA PHE A 199 12.70 -26.93 1.38
C PHE A 199 11.55 -26.29 2.17
N ALA A 200 10.31 -26.65 1.84
CA ALA A 200 9.12 -26.14 2.52
C ALA A 200 9.17 -26.43 4.03
N ARG A 201 9.54 -27.66 4.42
CA ARG A 201 9.63 -28.06 5.82
C ARG A 201 10.71 -27.31 6.60
N GLN A 202 11.94 -27.24 6.09
CA GLN A 202 13.03 -26.52 6.76
C GLN A 202 12.72 -25.03 6.91
N TRP A 203 12.05 -24.45 5.91
CA TRP A 203 11.65 -23.06 5.94
C TRP A 203 10.59 -22.80 7.03
N PHE A 204 9.52 -23.60 7.11
CA PHE A 204 8.50 -23.45 8.15
C PHE A 204 9.04 -23.69 9.56
N GLU A 205 9.82 -24.75 9.78
CA GLU A 205 10.32 -25.10 11.12
C GLU A 205 11.38 -24.10 11.65
N ARG A 206 12.26 -23.58 10.78
CA ARG A 206 13.37 -22.71 11.21
C ARG A 206 13.06 -21.22 11.11
N TYR A 207 12.38 -20.79 10.06
CA TYR A 207 12.17 -19.36 9.80
C TYR A 207 10.89 -18.84 10.46
N VAL A 208 9.75 -19.46 10.20
CA VAL A 208 8.47 -19.07 10.83
C VAL A 208 8.53 -19.30 12.35
N GLY A 209 9.12 -20.42 12.76
CA GLY A 209 9.30 -20.74 14.18
C GLY A 209 10.17 -19.74 14.97
N GLN A 210 11.25 -19.22 14.40
CA GLN A 210 12.15 -18.30 15.12
C GLN A 210 11.77 -16.82 14.96
N PHE A 211 11.29 -16.39 13.80
CA PHE A 211 10.99 -14.98 13.54
C PHE A 211 9.57 -14.55 13.93
N PHE A 212 8.60 -15.48 13.97
CA PHE A 212 7.20 -15.14 14.27
C PHE A 212 6.69 -15.65 15.63
N ILE A 213 7.30 -16.69 16.24
CA ILE A 213 6.83 -17.20 17.55
C ILE A 213 7.40 -16.39 18.73
N GLY A 214 8.48 -15.62 18.54
CA GLY A 214 9.02 -14.71 19.56
C GLY A 214 8.03 -13.62 19.99
N ASP A 215 7.34 -12.99 19.04
CA ASP A 215 6.38 -11.90 19.31
C ASP A 215 4.97 -12.39 19.68
N TYR A 216 4.62 -13.65 19.36
CA TYR A 216 3.32 -14.23 19.71
C TYR A 216 3.15 -14.50 21.22
N ALA A 217 4.26 -14.65 21.97
CA ALA A 217 4.20 -14.94 23.41
C ALA A 217 3.79 -13.71 24.25
N ASP A 218 3.99 -12.49 23.74
CA ASP A 218 3.67 -11.24 24.46
C ASP A 218 2.31 -10.63 24.08
N LEU A 219 1.66 -11.12 23.02
CA LEU A 219 0.31 -10.69 22.59
C LEU A 219 -0.84 -11.42 23.32
N HIS A 220 -0.54 -12.33 24.25
CA HIS A 220 -1.53 -13.08 25.03
C HIS A 220 -1.33 -12.99 26.56
N LYS A 221 -0.89 -11.84 27.08
CA LYS A 221 -1.00 -11.51 28.51
C LYS A 221 -1.96 -10.37 28.77
#